data_AF-A0A923WSW1-F1
#
_entry.id   AF-A0A923WSW1-F1
#
_cell.length_a   1.000
_cell.length_b   1.000
_cell.length_c   1.000
_cell.angle_alpha   90.00
_cell.angle_beta   90.00
_cell.angle_gamma   90.00
#
_symmetry.space_group_name_H-M   'P 1'
#
loop_
_entity.id
_entity.type
_entity.pdbx_description
1 polymer ?
#
loop_
_entity_poly.entity_id
_entity_poly.type
_entity_poly.pdbx_seq_one_letter_code
_entity_poly.pdbx_strand_id
1 'polypeptide(L)'
;MALQVGIVGLPNVGKSTLFNALTSAKAEAANYPFCTIDPNVGRVTVPDERMDKITGFVKPQSVVPTTMEFVDIAGIVKGASQGEGLGNQFLGHIKQTDAIVHVVRCFDDPNIIHVSGSVDPIRDIDVINTELMLADYDTAEKKLKRVEKLVKGSTDPKIKMELDVTQRIHKALGEGKPARSVALNDLEAPFALDMHLLTSKPVLYACNVSDVDFAVGGNDWVRDVEKRASEENNNTIMICSSMEAEIALLPPEERIEFLA
;
A
#
# COMPACT_ATOMS: atom_id res chain seq x y z
N MET A 1 -2.11 -4.16 -17.75
CA MET A 1 -1.51 -3.00 -17.08
C MET A 1 -0.44 -3.52 -16.13
N ALA A 2 0.61 -2.74 -15.87
CA ALA A 2 1.54 -3.10 -14.81
C ALA A 2 0.81 -3.02 -13.46
N LEU A 3 1.17 -3.91 -12.53
CA LEU A 3 0.65 -3.88 -11.17
C LEU A 3 1.11 -2.57 -10.50
N GLN A 4 0.17 -1.76 -9.99
CA GLN A 4 0.46 -0.50 -9.31
C GLN A 4 0.42 -0.69 -7.79
N VAL A 5 1.48 -0.29 -7.10
CA VAL A 5 1.62 -0.44 -5.65
C VAL A 5 1.79 0.94 -5.02
N GLY A 6 0.85 1.33 -4.16
CA GLY A 6 0.92 2.60 -3.43
C GLY A 6 1.75 2.46 -2.17
N ILE A 7 2.76 3.32 -2.00
CA ILE A 7 3.53 3.43 -0.76
C ILE A 7 2.83 4.45 0.14
N VAL A 8 2.31 4.00 1.28
CA VAL A 8 1.58 4.81 2.26
C VAL A 8 2.24 4.74 3.63
N GLY A 9 1.90 5.68 4.50
CA GLY A 9 2.54 5.81 5.82
C GLY A 9 2.52 7.26 6.29
N LEU A 10 2.68 7.47 7.60
CA LEU A 10 2.72 8.81 8.18
C LEU A 10 3.91 9.63 7.65
N PRO A 11 3.94 10.95 7.86
CA PRO A 11 5.13 11.76 7.58
C PRO A 11 6.36 11.21 8.32
N ASN A 12 7.55 11.35 7.70
CA ASN A 12 8.85 11.00 8.30
C ASN A 12 9.07 9.52 8.67
N VAL A 13 8.31 8.59 8.11
CA VAL A 13 8.50 7.13 8.35
C VAL A 13 9.50 6.47 7.39
N GLY A 14 10.04 7.20 6.40
CA GLY A 14 11.00 6.68 5.41
C GLY A 14 10.41 6.35 4.03
N LYS A 15 9.16 6.74 3.72
CA LYS A 15 8.49 6.45 2.43
C LYS A 15 9.31 6.87 1.20
N SER A 16 9.68 8.15 1.12
CA SER A 16 10.40 8.66 -0.06
C SER A 16 11.82 8.09 -0.14
N THR A 17 12.44 7.75 1.00
CA THR A 17 13.72 7.04 1.03
C THR A 17 13.60 5.65 0.40
N LEU A 18 12.58 4.88 0.82
CA LEU A 18 12.28 3.56 0.23
C LEU A 18 11.94 3.67 -1.26
N PHE A 19 11.09 4.63 -1.64
CA PHE A 19 10.74 4.86 -3.04
C PHE A 19 11.97 5.19 -3.90
N ASN A 20 12.85 6.06 -3.42
CA ASN A 20 14.07 6.43 -4.13
C ASN A 20 15.03 5.24 -4.24
N ALA A 21 15.15 4.41 -3.19
CA ALA A 21 15.96 3.19 -3.26
C ALA A 21 15.42 2.22 -4.32
N LEU A 22 14.10 2.00 -4.35
CA LEU A 22 13.44 1.13 -5.34
C LEU A 22 13.59 1.64 -6.78
N THR A 23 13.49 2.95 -6.99
CA THR A 23 13.52 3.55 -8.34
C THR A 23 14.94 3.76 -8.88
N SER A 24 15.91 4.00 -8.01
CA SER A 24 17.33 4.12 -8.38
C SER A 24 17.89 2.78 -8.88
N ALA A 25 17.27 1.66 -8.53
CA ALA A 25 17.69 0.30 -8.89
C ALA A 25 17.36 -0.12 -10.34
N LYS A 26 17.28 0.82 -11.31
CA LYS A 26 17.02 0.64 -12.78
C LYS A 26 15.61 1.05 -13.27
N ALA A 27 15.05 2.17 -12.81
CA ALA A 27 13.89 2.77 -13.47
C ALA A 27 14.30 3.82 -14.51
N GLU A 28 13.81 3.70 -15.75
CA GLU A 28 13.60 4.88 -16.58
C GLU A 28 12.49 5.70 -15.91
N ALA A 29 12.88 6.71 -15.12
CA ALA A 29 11.95 7.68 -14.56
C ALA A 29 11.37 8.52 -15.70
N ALA A 30 10.27 8.06 -16.30
CA ALA A 30 9.52 8.84 -17.26
C ALA A 30 8.68 9.87 -16.50
N ASN A 31 9.18 11.11 -16.41
CA ASN A 31 8.36 12.25 -16.00
C ASN A 31 7.31 12.51 -17.07
N TYR A 32 6.04 12.21 -16.81
CA TYR A 32 4.95 12.55 -17.71
C TYR A 32 4.63 14.06 -17.57
N PRO A 33 4.91 14.91 -18.58
CA PRO A 33 5.03 16.36 -18.39
C PRO A 33 3.72 17.16 -18.30
N PHE A 34 2.58 16.53 -18.02
CA PHE A 34 1.30 17.21 -18.08
C PHE A 34 0.35 16.73 -16.99
N CYS A 35 0.55 17.18 -15.74
CA CYS A 35 -0.50 17.54 -14.80
C CYS A 35 0.07 18.12 -13.50
N THR A 36 -0.55 19.21 -13.03
CA THR A 36 -0.25 19.90 -11.78
C THR A 36 -0.58 19.00 -10.58
N ILE A 37 0.45 18.43 -9.94
CA ILE A 37 0.43 17.64 -8.68
C ILE A 37 0.05 16.15 -8.83
N ASP A 38 0.79 15.39 -9.65
CA ASP A 38 0.70 13.92 -9.66
C ASP A 38 1.76 13.27 -8.73
N PRO A 39 1.47 12.11 -8.13
CA PRO A 39 2.41 11.40 -7.25
C PRO A 39 3.63 10.90 -8.05
N ASN A 40 4.76 10.69 -7.36
CA ASN A 40 5.94 10.14 -8.02
C ASN A 40 5.66 8.67 -8.39
N VAL A 41 5.76 8.35 -9.68
CA VAL A 41 5.59 6.98 -10.17
C VAL A 41 6.94 6.43 -10.62
N GLY A 42 7.29 5.25 -10.11
CA GLY A 42 8.54 4.57 -10.34
C GLY A 42 8.32 3.19 -10.93
N ARG A 43 8.93 2.87 -12.07
CA ARG A 43 8.80 1.56 -12.71
C ARG A 43 10.02 0.70 -12.40
N VAL A 44 9.80 -0.45 -11.77
CA VAL A 44 10.85 -1.36 -11.31
C VAL A 44 10.69 -2.72 -12.01
N THR A 45 11.80 -3.31 -12.46
CA THR A 45 11.81 -4.66 -13.04
C THR A 45 11.71 -5.70 -11.93
N VAL A 46 10.91 -6.75 -12.12
CA VAL A 46 10.83 -7.84 -11.16
C VAL A 46 12.03 -8.78 -11.37
N PRO A 47 12.90 -8.96 -10.36
CA PRO A 47 14.00 -9.91 -10.45
C PRO A 47 13.46 -11.34 -10.51
N ASP A 48 13.92 -12.13 -11.47
CA ASP A 48 13.47 -13.51 -11.66
C ASP A 48 14.62 -14.38 -12.17
N GLU A 49 15.20 -15.20 -11.26
CA GLU A 49 16.30 -16.12 -11.59
C GLU A 49 15.96 -17.10 -12.73
N ARG A 50 14.67 -17.36 -12.97
CA ARG A 50 14.24 -18.24 -14.07
C ARG A 50 14.57 -17.61 -15.42
N MET A 51 14.46 -16.27 -15.52
CA MET A 51 14.87 -15.55 -16.73
C MET A 51 16.38 -15.68 -16.97
N ASP A 52 17.19 -15.57 -15.94
CA ASP A 52 18.64 -15.72 -16.05
C ASP A 52 19.02 -17.15 -16.50
N LYS A 53 18.34 -18.15 -15.92
CA LYS A 53 18.51 -19.56 -16.34
C LYS A 53 18.14 -19.76 -17.82
N ILE A 54 16.99 -19.24 -18.26
CA ILE A 54 16.54 -19.37 -19.66
C ILE A 54 17.50 -18.67 -20.62
N THR A 55 17.94 -17.46 -20.29
CA THR A 55 18.87 -16.67 -21.12
C THR A 55 20.28 -17.27 -21.15
N GLY A 56 20.63 -18.08 -20.15
CA GLY A 56 21.81 -18.94 -20.17
C GLY A 56 21.74 -20.08 -21.19
N PHE A 57 20.55 -20.68 -21.40
CA PHE A 57 20.34 -21.76 -22.37
C PHE A 57 20.08 -21.26 -23.80
N VAL A 58 19.24 -20.24 -23.91
CA VAL A 58 18.81 -19.63 -25.16
C VAL A 58 19.35 -18.21 -25.14
N LYS A 59 20.13 -17.79 -26.14
CA LYS A 59 20.67 -16.42 -26.21
C LYS A 59 19.75 -15.56 -27.10
N PRO A 60 18.68 -14.95 -26.58
CA PRO A 60 17.80 -14.11 -27.37
C PRO A 60 18.50 -12.81 -27.76
N GLN A 61 17.98 -12.14 -28.78
CA GLN A 61 18.46 -10.80 -29.18
C GLN A 61 18.09 -9.71 -28.15
N SER A 62 17.05 -9.93 -27.34
CA SER A 62 16.60 -9.01 -26.30
C SER A 62 15.92 -9.78 -25.16
N VAL A 63 16.06 -9.25 -23.95
CA VAL A 63 15.45 -9.77 -22.72
C VAL A 63 14.57 -8.67 -22.14
N VAL A 64 13.27 -8.93 -22.05
CA VAL A 64 12.29 -7.95 -21.56
C VAL A 64 11.70 -8.49 -20.25
N PRO A 65 12.14 -7.98 -19.08
CA PRO A 65 11.60 -8.40 -17.80
C PRO A 65 10.19 -7.86 -17.59
N THR A 66 9.41 -8.54 -16.74
CA THR A 66 8.16 -7.97 -16.24
C THR A 66 8.44 -6.78 -15.32
N THR A 67 7.48 -5.85 -15.24
CA THR A 67 7.65 -4.60 -14.49
C THR A 67 6.48 -4.39 -13.54
N MET A 68 6.77 -3.72 -12.42
CA MET A 68 5.80 -3.22 -11.46
C MET A 68 5.96 -1.72 -11.33
N GLU A 69 4.87 -1.03 -11.00
CA GLU A 69 4.86 0.42 -10.78
C GLU A 69 4.66 0.69 -9.29
N PHE A 70 5.55 1.47 -8.70
CA PHE A 70 5.41 1.99 -7.35
C PHE A 70 4.95 3.45 -7.44
N VAL A 71 4.03 3.84 -6.57
CA VAL A 71 3.49 5.19 -6.48
C VAL A 71 3.81 5.72 -5.09
N ASP A 72 4.64 6.75 -4.98
CA ASP A 72 4.88 7.44 -3.69
C ASP A 72 3.68 8.33 -3.39
N ILE A 73 2.89 7.93 -2.40
CA ILE A 73 1.72 8.67 -1.96
C ILE A 73 2.13 9.50 -0.76
N ALA A 74 1.95 10.81 -0.85
CA ALA A 74 2.40 11.69 0.22
C ALA A 74 1.73 11.32 1.56
N GLY A 75 2.38 11.71 2.67
CA GLY A 75 2.00 11.26 4.00
C GLY A 75 0.54 11.56 4.33
N ILE A 76 -0.22 10.51 4.68
CA ILE A 76 -1.58 10.64 5.18
C ILE A 76 -1.48 11.27 6.58
N VAL A 77 -2.18 12.38 6.77
CA VAL A 77 -2.34 13.01 8.09
C VAL A 77 -3.78 12.80 8.53
N LYS A 78 -4.01 12.76 9.84
CA LYS A 78 -5.33 12.69 10.45
C LYS A 78 -6.28 13.75 9.86
N GLY A 79 -7.49 13.34 9.51
CA GLY A 79 -8.53 14.19 8.90
C GLY A 79 -8.58 14.14 7.36
N ALA A 80 -7.85 13.24 6.71
CA ALA A 80 -7.85 13.11 5.24
C ALA A 80 -9.24 12.81 4.66
N SER A 81 -10.09 12.10 5.42
CA SER A 81 -11.45 11.73 5.03
C SER A 81 -12.49 12.86 5.16
N GLN A 82 -12.22 13.92 5.93
CA GLN A 82 -13.20 15.00 6.18
C GLN A 82 -13.37 15.98 5.01
N GLY A 83 -12.67 15.78 3.90
CA GLY A 83 -12.95 16.44 2.62
C GLY A 83 -12.47 17.88 2.47
N GLU A 84 -11.81 18.46 3.48
CA GLU A 84 -11.17 19.78 3.37
C GLU A 84 -9.70 19.65 2.95
N GLY A 85 -9.43 19.75 1.64
CA GLY A 85 -8.06 19.95 1.11
C GLY A 85 -7.38 18.73 0.45
N LEU A 86 -6.05 18.64 0.57
CA LEU A 86 -5.19 17.66 -0.13
C LEU A 86 -5.49 16.18 0.25
N GLY A 87 -6.11 15.93 1.41
CA GLY A 87 -6.43 14.57 1.89
C GLY A 87 -7.20 13.70 0.90
N ASN A 88 -8.23 14.27 0.27
CA ASN A 88 -9.04 13.56 -0.73
C ASN A 88 -8.25 13.24 -2.02
N GLN A 89 -7.28 14.08 -2.40
CA GLN A 89 -6.43 13.81 -3.56
C GLN A 89 -5.54 12.58 -3.28
N PHE A 90 -4.98 12.47 -2.08
CA PHE A 90 -4.19 11.29 -1.67
C PHE A 90 -5.01 10.00 -1.69
N LEU A 91 -6.23 10.02 -1.14
CA LEU A 91 -7.13 8.87 -1.20
C LEU A 91 -7.48 8.48 -2.65
N GLY A 92 -7.62 9.48 -3.53
CA GLY A 92 -7.78 9.28 -4.97
C GLY A 92 -6.62 8.54 -5.62
N HIS A 93 -5.37 8.88 -5.26
CA HIS A 93 -4.19 8.17 -5.73
C HIS A 93 -4.13 6.74 -5.21
N ILE A 94 -4.42 6.50 -3.93
CA ILE A 94 -4.50 5.13 -3.38
C ILE A 94 -5.55 4.32 -4.13
N LYS A 95 -6.69 4.94 -4.48
CA LYS A 95 -7.77 4.28 -5.21
C LYS A 95 -7.33 3.73 -6.57
N GLN A 96 -6.39 4.38 -7.24
CA GLN A 96 -5.86 3.96 -8.55
C GLN A 96 -4.87 2.79 -8.48
N THR A 97 -4.32 2.48 -7.30
CA THR A 97 -3.35 1.37 -7.13
C THR A 97 -4.03 0.01 -7.00
N ASP A 98 -3.29 -1.08 -7.11
CA ASP A 98 -3.81 -2.45 -6.91
C ASP A 98 -3.51 -2.98 -5.52
N ALA A 99 -2.41 -2.54 -4.90
CA ALA A 99 -1.95 -2.97 -3.59
C ALA A 99 -1.33 -1.82 -2.81
N ILE A 100 -1.21 -1.98 -1.48
CA ILE A 100 -0.64 -0.99 -0.59
C ILE A 100 0.60 -1.56 0.11
N VAL A 101 1.71 -0.84 0.04
CA VAL A 101 2.85 -1.01 0.95
C VAL A 101 2.72 0.04 2.04
N HIS A 102 2.37 -0.38 3.24
CA HIS A 102 2.27 0.51 4.38
C HIS A 102 3.60 0.55 5.12
N VAL A 103 4.34 1.63 4.96
CA VAL A 103 5.59 1.89 5.68
C VAL A 103 5.26 2.33 7.10
N VAL A 104 5.81 1.62 8.08
CA VAL A 104 5.58 1.82 9.50
C VAL A 104 6.92 2.11 10.18
N ARG A 105 7.00 3.20 10.93
CA ARG A 105 8.22 3.59 11.65
C ARG A 105 8.40 2.68 12.87
N CYS A 106 9.44 1.86 12.84
CA CYS A 106 9.87 0.96 13.92
C CYS A 106 11.32 1.30 14.34
N PHE A 107 11.67 2.58 14.34
CA PHE A 107 12.95 3.08 14.84
C PHE A 107 12.75 4.40 15.57
N ASP A 108 13.61 4.66 16.57
CA ASP A 108 13.69 5.95 17.23
C ASP A 108 14.91 6.72 16.72
N ASP A 109 14.72 8.01 16.45
CA ASP A 109 15.81 8.91 16.09
C ASP A 109 15.46 10.30 16.65
N PRO A 110 16.28 10.85 17.58
CA PRO A 110 16.02 12.14 18.21
C PRO A 110 16.00 13.30 17.21
N ASN A 111 16.57 13.14 16.01
CA ASN A 111 16.58 14.15 14.96
C ASN A 111 15.31 14.12 14.10
N ILE A 112 14.50 13.07 14.20
CA ILE A 112 13.31 12.87 13.36
C ILE A 112 12.04 13.01 14.18
N ILE A 113 11.38 14.16 14.03
CA ILE A 113 10.14 14.48 14.73
C ILE A 113 9.01 13.59 14.24
N HIS A 114 8.35 12.91 15.19
CA HIS A 114 7.12 12.18 14.95
C HIS A 114 5.90 13.10 15.04
N VAL A 115 4.92 12.95 14.14
CA VAL A 115 3.70 13.78 14.09
C VAL A 115 2.89 13.75 15.38
N SER A 116 2.95 12.65 16.13
CA SER A 116 2.26 12.50 17.43
C SER A 116 3.18 12.70 18.64
N GLY A 117 4.43 13.14 18.43
CA GLY A 117 5.42 13.38 19.49
C GLY A 117 6.12 12.14 20.04
N SER A 118 5.59 10.94 19.83
CA SER A 118 6.22 9.66 20.16
C SER A 118 6.05 8.65 19.02
N VAL A 119 6.97 7.68 18.91
CA VAL A 119 6.86 6.56 17.96
C VAL A 119 5.94 5.50 18.56
N ASP A 120 4.90 5.11 17.83
CA ASP A 120 3.98 4.03 18.21
C ASP A 120 3.42 3.40 16.92
N PRO A 121 4.05 2.32 16.42
CA PRO A 121 3.68 1.66 15.16
C PRO A 121 2.20 1.30 15.07
N ILE A 122 1.62 0.79 16.16
CA ILE A 122 0.24 0.29 16.17
C ILE A 122 -0.75 1.44 16.10
N ARG A 123 -0.52 2.50 16.90
CA ARG A 123 -1.31 3.72 16.81
C ARG A 123 -1.23 4.32 15.41
N ASP A 124 -0.05 4.31 14.81
CA ASP A 124 0.18 4.93 13.50
C ASP A 124 -0.52 4.13 12.37
N ILE A 125 -0.53 2.79 12.44
CA ILE A 125 -1.34 1.92 11.58
C ILE A 125 -2.83 2.22 11.77
N ASP A 126 -3.30 2.32 13.01
CA ASP A 126 -4.71 2.56 13.31
C ASP A 126 -5.19 3.92 12.78
N VAL A 127 -4.35 4.96 12.82
CA VAL A 127 -4.65 6.27 12.23
C VAL A 127 -4.93 6.13 10.73
N ILE A 128 -4.03 5.46 10.00
CA ILE A 128 -4.18 5.33 8.54
C ILE A 128 -5.37 4.43 8.20
N ASN A 129 -5.49 3.28 8.85
CA ASN A 129 -6.61 2.37 8.63
C ASN A 129 -7.96 3.06 8.90
N THR A 130 -8.04 3.88 9.94
CA THR A 130 -9.26 4.65 10.25
C THR A 130 -9.60 5.63 9.12
N GLU A 131 -8.63 6.39 8.60
CA GLU A 131 -8.88 7.32 7.49
C GLU A 131 -9.35 6.61 6.22
N LEU A 132 -8.75 5.47 5.89
CA LEU A 132 -9.17 4.64 4.74
C LEU A 132 -10.58 4.09 4.93
N MET A 133 -10.89 3.59 6.13
CA MET A 133 -12.22 3.05 6.47
C MET A 133 -13.30 4.12 6.44
N LEU A 134 -13.03 5.35 6.90
CA LEU A 134 -13.98 6.45 6.84
C LEU A 134 -14.33 6.83 5.39
N ALA A 135 -13.33 6.90 4.51
CA ALA A 135 -13.54 7.17 3.08
C ALA A 135 -14.36 6.06 2.39
N ASP A 136 -14.08 4.80 2.75
CA ASP A 136 -14.84 3.65 2.26
C ASP A 136 -16.26 3.60 2.82
N TYR A 137 -16.46 3.99 4.08
CA TYR A 137 -17.77 4.05 4.72
C TYR A 137 -18.70 4.99 3.95
N ASP A 138 -18.23 6.21 3.65
CA ASP A 138 -18.97 7.18 2.84
C ASP A 138 -19.29 6.65 1.43
N THR A 139 -18.36 5.91 0.83
CA THR A 139 -18.54 5.30 -0.49
C THR A 139 -19.62 4.20 -0.43
N ALA A 140 -19.53 3.32 0.57
CA ALA A 140 -20.48 2.24 0.80
C ALA A 140 -21.87 2.78 1.15
N GLU A 141 -21.97 3.85 1.93
CA GLU A 141 -23.25 4.47 2.32
C GLU A 141 -23.97 5.06 1.09
N LYS A 142 -23.25 5.78 0.23
CA LYS A 142 -23.78 6.32 -1.04
C LYS A 142 -24.26 5.21 -1.96
N LYS A 143 -23.47 4.13 -2.09
CA LYS A 143 -23.81 2.96 -2.88
C LYS A 143 -25.06 2.26 -2.33
N LEU A 144 -25.13 2.05 -1.02
CA LEU A 144 -26.24 1.41 -0.33
C LEU A 144 -27.55 2.14 -0.60
N LYS A 145 -27.58 3.45 -0.38
CA LYS A 145 -28.76 4.32 -0.68
C LYS A 145 -29.23 4.22 -2.13
N ARG A 146 -28.31 4.01 -3.09
CA ARG A 146 -28.64 3.84 -4.50
C ARG A 146 -29.25 2.47 -4.78
N VAL A 147 -28.63 1.40 -4.28
CA VAL A 147 -29.07 0.02 -4.51
C VAL A 147 -30.41 -0.26 -3.81
N GLU A 148 -30.62 0.28 -2.61
CA GLU A 148 -31.91 0.19 -1.89
C GLU A 148 -33.09 0.75 -2.70
N LYS A 149 -32.87 1.83 -3.46
CA LYS A 149 -33.90 2.40 -4.36
C LYS A 149 -34.17 1.49 -5.55
N LEU A 150 -33.14 0.86 -6.11
CA LEU A 150 -33.27 -0.05 -7.26
C LEU A 150 -34.01 -1.34 -6.88
N VAL A 151 -33.74 -1.91 -5.71
CA VAL A 151 -34.43 -3.13 -5.23
C VAL A 151 -35.94 -2.90 -5.04
N LYS A 152 -36.37 -1.71 -4.62
CA LYS A 152 -37.81 -1.40 -4.48
C LYS A 152 -38.57 -1.48 -5.80
N GLY A 153 -37.89 -1.26 -6.93
CA GLY A 153 -38.49 -1.27 -8.28
C GLY A 153 -38.15 -2.50 -9.12
N SER A 154 -37.38 -3.46 -8.60
CA SER A 154 -36.88 -4.61 -9.37
C SER A 154 -36.90 -5.91 -8.57
N THR A 155 -37.21 -7.01 -9.26
CA THR A 155 -37.15 -8.36 -8.70
C THR A 155 -35.88 -9.12 -9.08
N ASP A 156 -34.96 -8.48 -9.81
CA ASP A 156 -33.71 -9.10 -10.29
C ASP A 156 -32.86 -9.62 -9.11
N PRO A 157 -32.56 -10.93 -9.06
CA PRO A 157 -31.70 -11.53 -8.04
C PRO A 157 -30.33 -10.85 -7.90
N LYS A 158 -29.75 -10.30 -8.98
CA LYS A 158 -28.45 -9.63 -8.95
C LYS A 158 -28.46 -8.36 -8.09
N ILE A 159 -29.54 -7.57 -8.19
CA ILE A 159 -29.65 -6.31 -7.42
C ILE A 159 -29.84 -6.62 -5.93
N LYS A 160 -30.54 -7.71 -5.59
CA LYS A 160 -30.65 -8.19 -4.21
C LYS A 160 -29.30 -8.65 -3.65
N MET A 161 -28.49 -9.33 -4.46
CA MET A 161 -27.14 -9.74 -4.09
C MET A 161 -26.22 -8.54 -3.89
N GLU A 162 -26.26 -7.55 -4.80
CA GLU A 162 -25.52 -6.29 -4.66
C GLU A 162 -25.91 -5.56 -3.37
N LEU A 163 -27.19 -5.55 -3.01
CA LEU A 163 -27.68 -4.93 -1.78
C LEU A 163 -27.10 -5.62 -0.54
N ASP A 164 -27.17 -6.94 -0.48
CA ASP A 164 -26.67 -7.74 0.64
C ASP A 164 -25.15 -7.55 0.83
N VAL A 165 -24.37 -7.62 -0.25
CA VAL A 165 -22.92 -7.40 -0.22
C VAL A 165 -22.59 -5.99 0.26
N THR A 166 -23.25 -4.98 -0.30
CA THR A 166 -23.03 -3.57 0.09
C THR A 166 -23.39 -3.36 1.56
N GLN A 167 -24.47 -3.97 2.05
CA GLN A 167 -24.91 -3.86 3.44
C GLN A 167 -23.93 -4.54 4.40
N ARG A 168 -23.40 -5.73 4.07
CA ARG A 168 -22.36 -6.40 4.86
C ARG A 168 -21.10 -5.55 4.96
N ILE A 169 -20.63 -4.99 3.85
CA ILE A 169 -19.44 -4.14 3.81
C ILE A 169 -19.65 -2.85 4.60
N HIS A 170 -20.77 -2.15 4.39
CA HIS A 170 -21.11 -0.95 5.15
C HIS A 170 -21.15 -1.21 6.66
N LYS A 171 -21.73 -2.34 7.07
CA LYS A 171 -21.77 -2.75 8.48
C LYS A 171 -20.36 -3.01 9.03
N ALA A 172 -19.52 -3.76 8.32
CA ALA A 172 -18.15 -4.05 8.75
C ALA A 172 -17.33 -2.76 8.94
N LEU A 173 -17.42 -1.83 7.98
CA LEU A 173 -16.76 -0.52 8.06
C LEU A 173 -17.24 0.29 9.27
N GLY A 174 -18.56 0.27 9.56
CA GLY A 174 -19.13 0.92 10.74
C GLY A 174 -18.71 0.28 12.08
N GLU A 175 -18.29 -0.98 12.08
CA GLU A 175 -17.70 -1.67 13.23
C GLU A 175 -16.17 -1.48 13.34
N GLY A 176 -15.57 -0.66 12.46
CA GLY A 176 -14.12 -0.44 12.43
C GLY A 176 -13.34 -1.61 11.82
N LYS A 177 -13.98 -2.42 10.97
CA LYS A 177 -13.33 -3.52 10.24
C LYS A 177 -13.16 -3.16 8.76
N PRO A 178 -11.99 -3.44 8.15
CA PRO A 178 -11.75 -3.12 6.75
C PRO A 178 -12.63 -3.97 5.82
N ALA A 179 -12.91 -3.48 4.62
CA ALA A 179 -13.77 -4.17 3.65
C ALA A 179 -13.25 -5.58 3.28
N ARG A 180 -11.92 -5.78 3.27
CA ARG A 180 -11.29 -7.11 3.04
C ARG A 180 -11.68 -8.18 4.05
N SER A 181 -12.14 -7.80 5.24
CA SER A 181 -12.53 -8.75 6.30
C SER A 181 -13.89 -9.42 6.02
N VAL A 182 -14.66 -8.89 5.07
CA VAL A 182 -15.95 -9.46 4.69
C VAL A 182 -15.71 -10.64 3.76
N ALA A 183 -16.12 -11.83 4.19
CA ALA A 183 -16.09 -13.01 3.34
C ALA A 183 -17.12 -12.89 2.21
N LEU A 184 -16.65 -13.01 0.97
CA LEU A 184 -17.45 -12.95 -0.25
C LEU A 184 -17.17 -14.19 -1.10
N ASN A 185 -18.19 -14.70 -1.78
CA ASN A 185 -18.03 -15.76 -2.77
C ASN A 185 -17.76 -15.18 -4.19
N ASP A 186 -17.48 -16.06 -5.17
CA ASP A 186 -17.14 -15.65 -6.54
C ASP A 186 -18.24 -14.86 -7.26
N LEU A 187 -19.51 -15.05 -6.88
CA LEU A 187 -20.64 -14.31 -7.43
C LEU A 187 -20.79 -12.93 -6.77
N GLU A 188 -20.32 -12.79 -5.54
CA GLU A 188 -20.41 -11.58 -4.73
C GLU A 188 -19.22 -10.63 -4.96
N ALA A 189 -18.03 -11.18 -5.16
CA ALA A 189 -16.77 -10.44 -5.31
C ALA A 189 -16.84 -9.31 -6.38
N PRO A 190 -17.51 -9.48 -7.54
CA PRO A 190 -17.64 -8.41 -8.52
C PRO A 190 -18.35 -7.15 -7.99
N PHE A 191 -19.32 -7.30 -7.08
CA PHE A 191 -20.04 -6.15 -6.51
C PHE A 191 -19.18 -5.35 -5.54
N ALA A 192 -18.31 -6.03 -4.78
CA ALA A 192 -17.33 -5.36 -3.93
C ALA A 192 -16.26 -4.65 -4.76
N LEU A 193 -15.82 -5.26 -5.86
CA LEU A 193 -14.83 -4.68 -6.77
C LEU A 193 -15.36 -3.39 -7.43
N ASP A 194 -16.63 -3.34 -7.82
CA ASP A 194 -17.29 -2.17 -8.43
C ASP A 194 -17.31 -0.93 -7.49
N MET A 195 -17.23 -1.13 -6.18
CA MET A 195 -17.13 -0.01 -5.24
C MET A 195 -15.74 0.64 -5.20
N HIS A 196 -14.72 -0.08 -5.69
CA HIS A 196 -13.31 0.36 -5.68
C HIS A 196 -12.87 0.88 -4.30
N LEU A 197 -13.13 0.08 -3.27
CA LEU A 197 -12.81 0.40 -1.88
C LEU A 197 -11.29 0.38 -1.64
N LEU A 198 -10.83 1.23 -0.74
CA LEU A 198 -9.42 1.34 -0.37
C LEU A 198 -8.99 0.17 0.53
N THR A 199 -9.86 -0.19 1.47
CA THR A 199 -9.64 -1.20 2.50
C THR A 199 -9.89 -2.64 2.02
N SER A 200 -10.28 -2.83 0.76
CA SER A 200 -10.31 -4.14 0.10
C SER A 200 -8.97 -4.54 -0.53
N LYS A 201 -8.06 -3.58 -0.74
CA LYS A 201 -6.74 -3.83 -1.35
C LYS A 201 -5.86 -4.65 -0.40
N PRO A 202 -5.01 -5.55 -0.91
CA PRO A 202 -4.01 -6.23 -0.09
C PRO A 202 -2.99 -5.23 0.47
N VAL A 203 -2.55 -5.45 1.70
CA VAL A 203 -1.55 -4.62 2.39
C VAL A 203 -0.32 -5.46 2.75
N LEU A 204 0.86 -4.92 2.46
CA LEU A 204 2.15 -5.36 2.99
C LEU A 204 2.66 -4.30 3.97
N TYR A 205 2.91 -4.67 5.22
CA TYR A 205 3.52 -3.76 6.19
C TYR A 205 5.04 -3.79 6.04
N ALA A 206 5.63 -2.65 5.68
CA ALA A 206 7.06 -2.46 5.64
C ALA A 206 7.53 -1.81 6.95
N CYS A 207 8.02 -2.63 7.88
CA CYS A 207 8.54 -2.19 9.17
C CYS A 207 9.92 -1.57 8.96
N ASN A 208 9.99 -0.24 8.94
CA ASN A 208 11.26 0.47 8.78
C ASN A 208 11.98 0.55 10.13
N VAL A 209 13.16 -0.04 10.22
CA VAL A 209 13.96 -0.13 11.44
C VAL A 209 15.31 0.57 11.26
N SER A 210 16.04 0.79 12.36
CA SER A 210 17.42 1.28 12.32
C SER A 210 18.37 0.20 11.81
N ASP A 211 19.56 0.58 11.33
CA ASP A 211 20.58 -0.38 10.88
C ASP A 211 20.96 -1.38 12.00
N VAL A 212 21.01 -0.90 13.24
CA VAL A 212 21.31 -1.71 14.43
C VAL A 212 20.22 -2.75 14.68
N ASP A 213 18.96 -2.33 14.66
CA ASP A 213 17.82 -3.22 14.85
C ASP A 213 17.70 -4.21 13.68
N PHE A 214 17.99 -3.76 12.45
CA PHE A 214 17.98 -4.61 11.27
C PHE A 214 18.98 -5.76 11.40
N ALA A 215 20.21 -5.47 11.85
CA ALA A 215 21.27 -6.45 12.03
C ALA A 215 20.95 -7.52 13.08
N VAL A 216 20.12 -7.21 14.09
CA VAL A 216 19.74 -8.14 15.16
C VAL A 216 18.39 -8.83 14.92
N GLY A 217 17.74 -8.59 13.77
CA GLY A 217 16.47 -9.23 13.41
C GLY A 217 15.22 -8.51 13.90
N GLY A 218 15.32 -7.20 14.20
CA GLY A 218 14.21 -6.33 14.58
C GLY A 218 14.14 -6.02 16.07
N ASN A 219 13.07 -5.34 16.46
CA ASN A 219 12.81 -4.88 17.82
C ASN A 219 11.35 -5.20 18.23
N ASP A 220 10.94 -4.80 19.43
CA ASP A 220 9.59 -5.10 19.95
C ASP A 220 8.48 -4.49 19.08
N TRP A 221 8.73 -3.33 18.46
CA TRP A 221 7.81 -2.71 17.51
C TRP A 221 7.55 -3.57 16.27
N VAL A 222 8.58 -4.23 15.71
CA VAL A 222 8.41 -5.16 14.59
C VAL A 222 7.49 -6.31 14.99
N ARG A 223 7.69 -6.89 16.19
CA ARG A 223 6.86 -8.00 16.70
C ARG A 223 5.40 -7.60 16.88
N ASP A 224 5.15 -6.39 17.37
CA ASP A 224 3.80 -5.86 17.51
C ASP A 224 3.11 -5.73 16.14
N VAL A 225 3.83 -5.22 15.14
CA VAL A 225 3.31 -5.10 13.77
C VAL A 225 3.09 -6.46 13.11
N GLU A 226 4.00 -7.43 13.30
CA GLU A 226 3.83 -8.81 12.83
C GLU A 226 2.59 -9.47 13.41
N LYS A 227 2.37 -9.31 14.72
CA LYS A 227 1.18 -9.81 15.39
C LYS A 227 -0.08 -9.18 14.78
N ARG A 228 -0.12 -7.86 14.64
CA ARG A 228 -1.26 -7.16 14.03
C ARG A 228 -1.52 -7.62 12.59
N ALA A 229 -0.46 -7.75 11.79
CA ALA A 229 -0.58 -8.20 10.42
C ALA A 229 -1.17 -9.62 10.34
N SER A 230 -0.74 -10.52 11.22
CA SER A 230 -1.26 -11.90 11.28
C SER A 230 -2.75 -11.94 11.63
N GLU A 231 -3.22 -11.09 12.55
CA GLU A 231 -4.65 -10.97 12.92
C GLU A 231 -5.50 -10.50 11.72
N GLU A 232 -4.92 -9.70 10.82
CA GLU A 232 -5.58 -9.17 9.63
C GLU A 232 -5.32 -9.99 8.35
N ASN A 233 -4.58 -11.10 8.44
CA ASN A 233 -4.07 -11.89 7.29
C ASN A 233 -3.26 -11.07 6.27
N ASN A 234 -2.51 -10.08 6.76
CA ASN A 234 -1.57 -9.28 5.98
C ASN A 234 -0.14 -9.81 6.19
N ASN A 235 0.75 -9.52 5.23
CA ASN A 235 2.17 -9.86 5.34
C ASN A 235 2.98 -8.69 5.92
N THR A 236 4.14 -9.00 6.48
CA THR A 236 5.13 -8.02 6.93
C THR A 236 6.47 -8.23 6.22
N ILE A 237 7.24 -7.16 6.10
CA ILE A 237 8.65 -7.18 5.73
C ILE A 237 9.39 -6.17 6.61
N MET A 238 10.54 -6.58 7.14
CA MET A 238 11.44 -5.66 7.81
C MET A 238 12.36 -5.02 6.77
N ILE A 239 12.50 -3.71 6.82
CA ILE A 239 13.36 -2.94 5.91
C ILE A 239 14.22 -1.96 6.71
N CYS A 240 15.35 -1.59 6.15
CA CYS A 240 16.16 -0.50 6.65
C CYS A 240 16.38 0.52 5.53
N SER A 241 15.55 1.56 5.51
CA SER A 241 15.53 2.48 4.36
C SER A 241 16.85 3.27 4.20
N SER A 242 17.57 3.51 5.29
CA SER A 242 18.92 4.12 5.29
C SER A 242 19.90 3.24 4.53
N MET A 243 20.04 1.98 4.94
CA MET A 243 20.92 1.01 4.29
C MET A 243 20.56 0.81 2.81
N GLU A 244 19.27 0.67 2.49
CA GLU A 244 18.82 0.50 1.10
C GLU A 244 19.15 1.73 0.23
N ALA A 245 19.06 2.94 0.79
CA ALA A 245 19.43 4.16 0.08
C ALA A 245 20.95 4.26 -0.16
N GLU A 246 21.77 3.80 0.79
CA GLU A 246 23.22 3.73 0.62
C GLU A 246 23.60 2.72 -0.46
N ILE A 247 23.03 1.51 -0.41
CA ILE A 247 23.24 0.44 -1.41
C ILE A 247 22.83 0.90 -2.81
N ALA A 248 21.74 1.67 -2.92
CA ALA A 248 21.26 2.19 -4.19
C ALA A 248 22.28 3.12 -4.88
N LEU A 249 23.11 3.83 -4.11
CA LEU A 249 24.18 4.70 -4.62
C LEU A 249 25.45 3.95 -5.01
N LEU A 250 25.63 2.72 -4.52
CA LEU A 250 26.81 1.90 -4.82
C LEU A 250 26.75 1.30 -6.24
N PRO A 251 27.90 1.16 -6.92
CA PRO A 251 28.05 0.37 -8.14
C PRO A 251 27.62 -1.09 -7.91
N PRO A 252 27.07 -1.79 -8.93
CA PRO A 252 26.59 -3.16 -8.77
C PRO A 252 27.60 -4.16 -8.17
N GLU A 253 28.88 -3.96 -8.44
CA GLU A 253 29.98 -4.82 -7.95
C GLU A 253 30.22 -4.63 -6.44
N GLU A 254 30.13 -3.38 -5.95
CA GLU A 254 30.34 -3.03 -4.53
C GLU A 254 29.13 -3.39 -3.65
N ARG A 255 27.94 -3.57 -4.24
CA ARG A 255 26.74 -3.98 -3.50
C ARG A 255 26.88 -5.36 -2.88
N ILE A 256 27.57 -6.28 -3.57
CA ILE A 256 27.77 -7.64 -3.07
C ILE A 256 28.73 -7.62 -1.87
N GLU A 257 29.74 -6.76 -1.90
CA GLU A 257 30.69 -6.58 -0.79
C GLU A 257 30.04 -5.90 0.42
N PHE A 258 29.10 -4.98 0.20
CA PHE A 258 28.34 -4.33 1.28
C PHE A 258 27.34 -5.27 1.98
N LEU A 259 26.85 -6.28 1.26
CA LEU A 259 25.89 -7.28 1.77
C LEU A 259 26.56 -8.50 2.43
N ALA A 260 27.89 -8.60 2.38
CA ALA A 260 28.69 -9.72 2.90
C ALA A 260 29.08 -9.53 4.37
#